data_AF-A0A9D8ZM66-F1
#
_entry.id   AF-A0A9D8ZM66-F1
#
_cell.length_a   1.000
_cell.length_b   1.000
_cell.length_c   1.000
_cell.angle_alpha   90.00
_cell.angle_beta   90.00
_cell.angle_gamma   90.00
#
_symmetry.space_group_name_H-M   'P 1'
#
loop_
_entity.id
_entity.type
_entity.pdbx_description
1 polymer ?
#
loop_
_entity_poly.entity_id
_entity_poly.type
_entity_poly.pdbx_seq_one_letter_code
_entity_poly.pdbx_strand_id
1 'polypeptide(L)'
;MAAPKSQPPEENTEDWLTTFADAITLLMAFFVMLLTFAEFDIPAYEELTSAVAANIGGRDKQTTTQSLKIDAQDLVYEMQADQVVTVGTDEKGVVIELQSNAFFKPGSAEIVQAAIPVLKKLSETLALPNYELYNVVVEGHTDDGQISTQQFPSNWELSAGRAASVVRLFEANDVDRSRLKATGYADTRPKVPNRDLEGKPIPENRATNRRVVLRLHPMSLDERDAYIRAQEFKRRQEEAKAVAPQGDGNAAAPVSVEERLPIQPAPQALNPDEQQTKSALDALKREIHAAGLPADINTLEEWQLKFDNLSSKRTEALAKDFEQITAFLNQERQRLSQPAN
;
A
#
# COMPACT_ATOMS: atom_id res chain seq x y z
N MET A 1 35.26 -12.44 -85.23
CA MET A 1 35.19 -12.18 -83.78
C MET A 1 33.73 -11.92 -83.44
N ALA A 2 33.09 -12.79 -82.66
CA ALA A 2 31.74 -12.58 -82.15
C ALA A 2 31.85 -12.22 -80.66
N ALA A 3 31.23 -11.12 -80.25
CA ALA A 3 31.24 -10.65 -78.87
C ALA A 3 30.51 -11.65 -77.93
N PRO A 4 30.96 -11.81 -76.67
CA PRO A 4 30.27 -12.65 -75.71
C PRO A 4 28.89 -12.07 -75.39
N LYS A 5 27.86 -12.93 -75.39
CA LYS A 5 26.50 -12.55 -74.96
C LYS A 5 26.54 -12.27 -73.45
N SER A 6 26.14 -11.06 -73.05
CA SER A 6 25.92 -10.69 -71.65
C SER A 6 24.80 -11.52 -71.05
N GLN A 7 25.02 -12.09 -69.87
CA GLN A 7 23.97 -12.76 -69.09
C GLN A 7 22.89 -11.74 -68.68
N PRO A 8 21.60 -12.12 -68.67
CA PRO A 8 20.56 -11.23 -68.17
C PRO A 8 20.77 -10.99 -66.67
N PRO A 9 20.47 -9.78 -66.16
CA PRO A 9 20.60 -9.47 -64.74
C PRO A 9 19.65 -10.36 -63.93
N GLU A 10 20.12 -10.89 -62.80
CA GLU A 10 19.26 -11.57 -61.83
C GLU A 10 18.19 -10.58 -61.36
N GLU A 11 16.93 -10.87 -61.65
CA GLU A 11 15.80 -10.03 -61.27
C GLU A 11 15.60 -10.17 -59.76
N ASN A 12 15.92 -9.11 -59.03
CA ASN A 12 15.94 -9.10 -57.57
C ASN A 12 14.50 -9.15 -57.02
N THR A 13 13.98 -10.37 -56.84
CA THR A 13 12.59 -10.65 -56.47
C THR A 13 12.23 -10.29 -55.03
N GLU A 14 13.20 -9.75 -54.26
CA GLU A 14 13.06 -9.39 -52.84
C GLU A 14 12.88 -7.88 -52.59
N ASP A 15 12.91 -7.03 -53.61
CA ASP A 15 12.80 -5.57 -53.44
C ASP A 15 11.45 -5.13 -52.82
N TRP A 16 10.37 -5.86 -53.07
CA TRP A 16 9.05 -5.58 -52.47
C TRP A 16 8.98 -5.94 -50.99
N LEU A 17 9.80 -6.89 -50.52
CA LEU A 17 9.87 -7.25 -49.10
C LEU A 17 10.45 -6.10 -48.28
N THR A 18 11.36 -5.32 -48.87
CA THR A 18 11.96 -4.16 -48.21
C THR A 18 10.94 -3.06 -47.98
N THR A 19 10.08 -2.76 -48.96
CA THR A 19 9.01 -1.74 -48.81
C THR A 19 7.88 -2.22 -47.89
N PHE A 20 7.56 -3.51 -47.92
CA PHE A 20 6.62 -4.13 -46.98
C PHE A 20 7.15 -4.10 -45.55
N ALA A 21 8.42 -4.44 -45.34
CA ALA A 21 9.08 -4.37 -44.04
C ALA A 21 9.10 -2.93 -43.51
N ASP A 22 9.43 -1.94 -44.35
CA ASP A 22 9.38 -0.52 -43.99
C ASP A 22 7.96 -0.11 -43.54
N ALA A 23 6.94 -0.45 -44.34
CA ALA A 23 5.53 -0.17 -44.00
C ALA A 23 5.09 -0.82 -42.67
N ILE A 24 5.50 -2.07 -42.39
CA ILE A 24 5.22 -2.73 -41.10
C ILE A 24 5.96 -2.03 -39.96
N THR A 25 7.22 -1.65 -40.15
CA THR A 25 7.98 -0.98 -39.08
C THR A 25 7.44 0.41 -38.77
N LEU A 26 6.99 1.17 -39.78
CA LEU A 26 6.29 2.43 -39.60
C LEU A 26 4.93 2.24 -38.91
N LEU A 27 4.19 1.19 -39.27
CA LEU A 27 2.92 0.86 -38.62
C LEU A 27 3.13 0.45 -37.15
N MET A 28 4.17 -0.35 -36.87
CA MET A 28 4.57 -0.73 -35.52
C MET A 28 4.99 0.50 -34.72
N ALA A 29 5.85 1.37 -35.27
CA ALA A 29 6.26 2.61 -34.62
C ALA A 29 5.05 3.51 -34.35
N PHE A 30 4.12 3.60 -35.30
CA PHE A 30 2.87 4.34 -35.13
C PHE A 30 2.00 3.76 -34.00
N PHE A 31 1.80 2.44 -33.93
CA PHE A 31 1.02 1.83 -32.85
C PHE A 31 1.70 1.93 -31.49
N VAL A 32 3.03 1.81 -31.43
CA VAL A 32 3.79 2.05 -30.20
C VAL A 32 3.59 3.49 -29.72
N MET A 33 3.69 4.46 -30.62
CA MET A 33 3.43 5.88 -30.30
C MET A 33 1.97 6.13 -29.88
N LEU A 34 1.00 5.49 -30.52
CA LEU A 34 -0.41 5.57 -30.10
C LEU A 34 -0.61 4.98 -28.70
N LEU A 35 0.01 3.83 -28.42
CA LEU A 35 -0.11 3.16 -27.13
C LEU A 35 0.51 3.98 -25.99
N THR A 36 1.57 4.74 -26.27
CA THR A 36 2.17 5.63 -25.25
C THR A 36 1.26 6.78 -24.82
N PHE A 37 0.28 7.15 -25.64
CA PHE A 37 -0.66 8.25 -25.34
C PHE A 37 -2.07 7.76 -24.97
N ALA A 38 -2.29 6.44 -24.88
CA ALA A 38 -3.57 5.90 -24.49
C ALA A 38 -3.80 6.12 -22.99
N GLU A 39 -4.62 7.13 -22.64
CA GLU A 39 -5.13 7.31 -21.28
C GLU A 39 -6.37 6.42 -21.09
N PHE A 40 -6.37 5.60 -20.04
CA PHE A 40 -7.51 4.73 -19.69
C PHE A 40 -8.34 5.38 -18.57
N ASP A 41 -9.61 5.65 -18.84
CA ASP A 41 -10.59 6.06 -17.84
C ASP A 41 -11.03 4.82 -17.05
N ILE A 42 -10.58 4.74 -15.79
CA ILE A 42 -10.81 3.57 -14.93
C ILE A 42 -12.32 3.41 -14.65
N PRO A 43 -13.06 4.46 -14.21
CA PRO A 43 -14.51 4.36 -14.05
C PRO A 43 -15.26 3.90 -15.31
N ALA A 44 -14.92 4.42 -16.49
CA ALA A 44 -15.62 4.08 -17.73
C ALA A 44 -15.35 2.63 -18.18
N TYR A 45 -14.12 2.16 -18.00
CA TYR A 45 -13.77 0.76 -18.27
C TYR A 45 -14.52 -0.20 -17.33
N GLU A 46 -14.56 0.14 -16.04
CA GLU A 46 -15.34 -0.58 -15.03
C GLU A 46 -16.83 -0.66 -15.42
N GLU A 47 -17.45 0.47 -15.78
CA GLU A 47 -18.83 0.52 -16.25
C GLU A 47 -19.06 -0.39 -17.48
N LEU A 48 -18.20 -0.30 -18.49
CA LEU A 48 -18.29 -1.14 -19.69
C LEU A 48 -18.19 -2.62 -19.35
N THR A 49 -17.24 -3.02 -18.52
CA THR A 49 -17.07 -4.43 -18.13
C THR A 49 -18.26 -4.96 -17.33
N SER A 50 -18.82 -4.16 -16.43
CA SER A 50 -20.02 -4.52 -15.65
C SER A 50 -21.25 -4.69 -16.55
N ALA A 51 -21.46 -3.78 -17.51
CA ALA A 51 -22.54 -3.86 -18.48
C ALA A 51 -22.43 -5.09 -19.40
N VAL A 52 -21.20 -5.43 -19.85
CA VAL A 52 -20.96 -6.64 -20.65
C VAL A 52 -21.19 -7.90 -19.81
N ALA A 53 -20.73 -7.93 -18.56
CA ALA A 53 -20.96 -9.05 -17.66
C ALA A 53 -22.45 -9.28 -17.37
N ALA A 54 -23.22 -8.20 -17.18
CA ALA A 54 -24.66 -8.26 -16.97
C ALA A 54 -25.41 -8.85 -18.18
N ASN A 55 -25.02 -8.47 -19.40
CA ASN A 55 -25.63 -8.99 -20.63
C ASN A 55 -25.28 -10.46 -20.94
N ILE A 56 -24.16 -10.97 -20.42
CA ILE A 56 -23.71 -12.37 -20.62
C ILE A 56 -24.25 -13.31 -19.52
N GLY A 57 -25.11 -12.80 -18.61
CA GLY A 57 -25.69 -13.60 -17.52
C GLY A 57 -24.80 -13.70 -16.28
N GLY A 58 -23.74 -12.88 -16.21
CA GLY A 58 -23.08 -12.57 -14.95
C GLY A 58 -24.01 -11.75 -14.06
N ARG A 59 -24.05 -12.04 -12.76
CA ARG A 59 -24.80 -11.21 -11.80
C ARG A 59 -24.31 -9.77 -11.88
N ASP A 60 -25.23 -8.81 -11.85
CA ASP A 60 -24.95 -7.38 -11.66
C ASP A 60 -24.02 -7.21 -10.45
N LYS A 61 -22.73 -7.09 -10.71
CA LYS A 61 -21.77 -6.59 -9.76
C LYS A 61 -21.50 -5.17 -10.21
N GLN A 62 -22.20 -4.23 -9.58
CA GLN A 62 -21.78 -2.83 -9.63
C GLN A 62 -20.29 -2.78 -9.34
N THR A 63 -19.54 -1.99 -10.11
CA THR A 63 -18.11 -1.86 -9.86
C THR A 63 -17.90 -1.10 -8.57
N THR A 64 -16.79 -1.36 -7.90
CA THR A 64 -16.50 -0.75 -6.61
C THR A 64 -16.50 0.78 -6.70
N THR A 65 -16.08 1.36 -7.83
CA THR A 65 -16.07 2.82 -8.03
C THR A 65 -17.48 3.39 -8.19
N GLN A 66 -18.37 2.70 -8.93
CA GLN A 66 -19.76 3.13 -9.06
C GLN A 66 -20.49 3.04 -7.71
N SER A 67 -20.31 1.95 -6.97
CA SER A 67 -20.88 1.81 -5.63
C SER A 67 -20.34 2.90 -4.69
N LEU A 68 -19.03 3.21 -4.73
CA LEU A 68 -18.47 4.30 -3.93
C LEU A 68 -19.09 5.66 -4.26
N LYS A 69 -19.33 5.95 -5.54
CA LYS A 69 -19.99 7.18 -5.98
C LYS A 69 -21.42 7.26 -5.41
N ILE A 70 -22.19 6.18 -5.54
CA ILE A 70 -23.57 6.10 -5.05
C ILE A 70 -23.60 6.26 -3.53
N ASP A 71 -22.79 5.49 -2.80
CA ASP A 71 -22.70 5.57 -1.34
C ASP A 71 -22.31 6.97 -0.86
N ALA A 72 -21.40 7.65 -1.57
CA ALA A 72 -21.04 9.04 -1.27
C ALA A 72 -22.16 10.03 -1.59
N GLN A 73 -22.90 9.83 -2.68
CA GLN A 73 -24.05 10.67 -3.04
C GLN A 73 -25.20 10.52 -2.04
N ASP A 74 -25.54 9.29 -1.67
CA ASP A 74 -26.59 8.96 -0.72
C ASP A 74 -26.26 9.56 0.66
N LEU A 75 -25.01 9.40 1.12
CA LEU A 75 -24.53 10.02 2.35
C LEU A 75 -24.68 11.54 2.35
N VAL A 76 -24.28 12.21 1.26
CA VAL A 76 -24.39 13.67 1.15
C VAL A 76 -25.85 14.11 1.20
N TYR A 77 -26.74 13.34 0.56
CA TYR A 77 -28.18 13.59 0.57
C TYR A 77 -28.79 13.38 1.97
N GLU A 78 -28.49 12.27 2.63
CA GLU A 78 -28.96 11.95 3.98
C GLU A 78 -28.54 13.01 5.00
N MET A 79 -27.32 13.53 4.86
CA MET A 79 -26.76 14.57 5.71
C MET A 79 -27.23 15.99 5.34
N GLN A 80 -28.06 16.15 4.31
CA GLN A 80 -28.55 17.44 3.79
C GLN A 80 -27.41 18.40 3.43
N ALA A 81 -26.33 17.84 2.87
CA ALA A 81 -25.11 18.57 2.54
C ALA A 81 -24.95 18.85 1.04
N ASP A 82 -25.98 18.58 0.22
CA ASP A 82 -26.01 18.69 -1.25
C ASP A 82 -25.70 20.11 -1.76
N GLN A 83 -25.93 21.13 -0.93
CA GLN A 83 -25.63 22.53 -1.28
C GLN A 83 -24.15 22.89 -1.15
N VAL A 84 -23.39 22.13 -0.36
CA VAL A 84 -22.01 22.45 0.02
C VAL A 84 -21.02 21.33 -0.31
N VAL A 85 -21.52 20.16 -0.72
CA VAL A 85 -20.76 19.01 -1.18
C VAL A 85 -21.27 18.57 -2.54
N THR A 86 -20.35 18.39 -3.49
CA THR A 86 -20.64 17.84 -4.81
C THR A 86 -19.89 16.53 -4.99
N VAL A 87 -20.56 15.48 -5.47
CA VAL A 87 -19.95 14.19 -5.78
C VAL A 87 -19.99 13.95 -7.28
N GLY A 88 -18.84 13.63 -7.87
CA GLY A 88 -18.67 13.33 -9.27
C GLY A 88 -17.61 12.26 -9.49
N THR A 89 -17.12 12.17 -10.72
CA THR A 89 -16.06 11.24 -11.13
C THR A 89 -15.08 11.95 -12.06
N ASP A 90 -13.82 11.53 -12.06
CA ASP A 90 -12.79 11.90 -13.03
C ASP A 90 -12.21 10.64 -13.70
N GLU A 91 -11.19 10.76 -14.54
CA GLU A 91 -10.59 9.59 -15.22
C GLU A 91 -10.00 8.53 -14.27
N LYS A 92 -9.80 8.85 -12.98
CA LYS A 92 -9.13 7.98 -11.99
C LYS A 92 -10.07 7.42 -10.94
N GLY A 93 -11.24 8.02 -10.70
CA GLY A 93 -12.16 7.51 -9.70
C GLY A 93 -13.25 8.51 -9.28
N VAL A 94 -13.60 8.49 -8.00
CA VAL A 94 -14.65 9.35 -7.42
C VAL A 94 -14.02 10.64 -6.90
N VAL A 95 -14.69 11.76 -7.18
CA VAL A 95 -14.26 13.10 -6.73
C VAL A 95 -15.36 13.71 -5.87
N ILE A 96 -15.01 14.11 -4.65
CA ILE A 96 -15.91 14.81 -3.73
C ILE A 96 -15.38 16.21 -3.48
N GLU A 97 -16.10 17.23 -3.91
CA GLU A 97 -15.74 18.64 -3.71
C GLU A 97 -16.49 19.21 -2.50
N LEU A 98 -15.74 19.80 -1.56
CA LEU A 98 -16.23 20.42 -0.33
C LEU A 98 -16.03 21.93 -0.40
N GLN A 99 -17.09 22.72 -0.24
CA GLN A 99 -16.98 24.19 -0.22
C GLN A 99 -16.27 24.68 1.06
N SER A 100 -15.15 25.40 0.94
CA SER A 100 -14.30 25.70 2.11
C SER A 100 -14.98 26.52 3.21
N ASN A 101 -15.91 27.40 2.86
CA ASN A 101 -16.65 28.24 3.81
C ASN A 101 -17.61 27.44 4.70
N ALA A 102 -18.14 26.32 4.22
CA ALA A 102 -19.01 25.44 4.98
C ALA A 102 -18.23 24.48 5.88
N PHE A 103 -16.97 24.18 5.53
CA PHE A 103 -16.16 23.18 6.23
C PHE A 103 -15.09 23.77 7.16
N PHE A 104 -14.63 25.00 6.93
CA PHE A 104 -13.54 25.61 7.70
C PHE A 104 -13.86 27.02 8.16
N LYS A 105 -13.28 27.41 9.30
CA LYS A 105 -13.31 28.81 9.72
C LYS A 105 -12.57 29.71 8.70
N PRO A 106 -13.01 30.96 8.49
CA PRO A 106 -12.34 31.89 7.58
C PRO A 106 -10.85 32.05 7.92
N GLY A 107 -9.99 31.96 6.91
CA GLY A 107 -8.53 32.09 7.06
C GLY A 107 -7.86 31.02 7.94
N SER A 108 -8.54 29.92 8.24
CA SER A 108 -8.05 28.86 9.10
C SER A 108 -8.18 27.47 8.45
N ALA A 109 -7.43 26.51 8.98
CA ALA A 109 -7.57 25.08 8.72
C ALA A 109 -8.38 24.35 9.80
N GLU A 110 -8.96 25.07 10.75
CA GLU A 110 -9.87 24.50 11.75
C GLU A 110 -11.22 24.17 11.12
N ILE A 111 -11.62 22.90 11.24
CA ILE A 111 -12.90 22.39 10.74
C ILE A 111 -14.03 22.91 11.64
N VAL A 112 -15.11 23.42 11.07
CA VAL A 112 -16.26 23.88 11.86
C VAL A 112 -17.06 22.70 12.41
N GLN A 113 -17.66 22.86 13.60
CA GLN A 113 -18.38 21.78 14.28
C GLN A 113 -19.50 21.17 13.43
N ALA A 114 -20.19 21.99 12.62
CA ALA A 114 -21.26 21.54 11.74
C ALA A 114 -20.79 20.62 10.60
N ALA A 115 -19.51 20.69 10.21
CA ALA A 115 -18.93 19.90 9.13
C ALA A 115 -18.38 18.54 9.60
N ILE A 116 -18.11 18.40 10.92
CA ILE A 116 -17.56 17.17 11.50
C ILE A 116 -18.44 15.95 11.20
N PRO A 117 -19.78 15.97 11.36
CA PRO A 117 -20.61 14.80 11.07
C PRO A 117 -20.48 14.30 9.63
N VAL A 118 -20.45 15.21 8.64
CA VAL A 118 -20.31 14.86 7.22
C VAL A 118 -18.96 14.22 6.95
N LEU A 119 -17.87 14.85 7.41
CA LEU A 119 -16.53 14.31 7.24
C LEU A 119 -16.34 12.97 7.96
N LYS A 120 -16.92 12.81 9.16
CA LYS A 120 -16.89 11.57 9.93
C LYS A 120 -17.59 10.44 9.17
N LYS A 121 -18.80 10.70 8.67
CA LYS A 121 -19.55 9.69 7.93
C LYS A 121 -18.83 9.29 6.64
N LEU A 122 -18.21 10.25 5.95
CA LEU A 122 -17.36 9.97 4.78
C LEU A 122 -16.18 9.08 5.15
N SER A 123 -15.47 9.37 6.24
CA SER A 123 -14.36 8.52 6.70
C SER A 123 -14.80 7.10 7.09
N GLU A 124 -15.95 6.97 7.76
CA GLU A 124 -16.52 5.65 8.12
C GLU A 124 -16.83 4.83 6.86
N THR A 125 -17.43 5.44 5.83
CA THR A 125 -17.64 4.78 4.55
C THR A 125 -16.31 4.34 3.95
N LEU A 126 -15.31 5.22 3.89
CA LEU A 126 -13.99 4.90 3.32
C LEU A 126 -13.19 3.85 4.12
N ALA A 127 -13.52 3.64 5.39
CA ALA A 127 -12.94 2.60 6.23
C ALA A 127 -13.53 1.20 5.97
N LEU A 128 -14.65 1.10 5.23
CA LEU A 128 -15.27 -0.19 4.92
C LEU A 128 -14.35 -1.06 4.05
N PRO A 129 -14.33 -2.40 4.25
CA PRO A 129 -13.48 -3.32 3.49
C PRO A 129 -13.63 -3.22 1.97
N ASN A 130 -14.83 -2.87 1.49
CA ASN A 130 -15.10 -2.72 0.06
C ASN A 130 -14.27 -1.59 -0.58
N TYR A 131 -13.83 -0.60 0.19
CA TYR A 131 -13.07 0.55 -0.30
C TYR A 131 -11.62 0.57 0.22
N GLU A 132 -11.18 -0.50 0.87
CA GLU A 132 -9.84 -0.61 1.44
C GLU A 132 -8.73 -0.37 0.42
N LEU A 133 -8.95 -0.76 -0.84
CA LEU A 133 -7.99 -0.61 -1.93
C LEU A 133 -8.10 0.73 -2.67
N TYR A 134 -8.72 1.74 -2.07
CA TYR A 134 -8.77 3.10 -2.59
C TYR A 134 -7.80 4.00 -1.82
N ASN A 135 -6.99 4.73 -2.59
CA ASN A 135 -6.24 5.88 -2.10
C ASN A 135 -7.18 7.07 -1.90
N VAL A 136 -6.95 7.83 -0.84
CA VAL A 136 -7.68 9.05 -0.50
C VAL A 136 -6.72 10.22 -0.56
N VAL A 137 -6.80 11.01 -1.63
CA VAL A 137 -5.99 12.21 -1.80
C VAL A 137 -6.85 13.43 -1.49
N VAL A 138 -6.46 14.18 -0.48
CA VAL A 138 -7.13 15.42 -0.08
C VAL A 138 -6.37 16.60 -0.67
N GLU A 139 -7.02 17.36 -1.54
CA GLU A 139 -6.45 18.52 -2.23
C GLU A 139 -7.07 19.81 -1.69
N GLY A 140 -6.25 20.72 -1.17
CA GLY A 140 -6.67 22.05 -0.76
C GLY A 140 -6.49 23.07 -1.88
N HIS A 141 -7.50 23.91 -2.10
CA HIS A 141 -7.46 25.01 -3.07
C HIS A 141 -7.96 26.32 -2.44
N THR A 142 -7.34 27.43 -2.82
CA THR A 142 -7.75 28.78 -2.43
C THR A 142 -8.19 29.58 -3.66
N ASP A 143 -8.72 30.78 -3.40
CA ASP A 143 -8.75 31.82 -4.41
C ASP A 143 -7.43 32.60 -4.41
N ASP A 144 -7.31 33.55 -5.34
CA ASP A 144 -6.15 34.44 -5.51
C ASP A 144 -6.08 35.57 -4.45
N GLY A 145 -6.97 35.56 -3.46
CA GLY A 145 -6.93 36.49 -2.35
C GLY A 145 -5.71 36.23 -1.48
N GLN A 146 -4.99 37.29 -1.15
CA GLN A 146 -3.84 37.16 -0.27
C GLN A 146 -4.30 36.82 1.15
N ILE A 147 -3.81 35.70 1.67
CA ILE A 147 -3.87 35.39 3.10
C ILE A 147 -2.51 35.61 3.73
N SER A 148 -2.50 36.16 4.94
CA SER A 148 -1.33 36.20 5.79
C SER A 148 -1.78 36.23 7.25
N THR A 149 -1.62 35.10 7.92
CA THR A 149 -1.86 34.94 9.36
C THR A 149 -0.60 34.37 9.99
N GLN A 150 -0.50 34.42 11.32
CA GLN A 150 0.65 33.85 12.03
C GLN A 150 0.82 32.34 11.75
N GLN A 151 -0.29 31.61 11.59
CA GLN A 151 -0.28 30.17 11.32
C GLN A 151 -0.17 29.84 9.82
N PHE A 152 -0.72 30.68 8.95
CA PHE A 152 -0.74 30.50 7.50
C PHE A 152 -0.20 31.76 6.81
N PRO A 153 1.12 31.83 6.56
CA PRO A 153 1.76 32.98 5.93
C PRO A 153 1.33 33.22 4.48
N SER A 154 0.93 32.16 3.76
CA SER A 154 0.42 32.23 2.40
C SER A 154 -0.70 31.21 2.12
N ASN A 155 -1.25 31.27 0.90
CA ASN A 155 -2.25 30.32 0.41
C ASN A 155 -1.70 28.88 0.30
N TRP A 156 -0.39 28.71 0.14
CA TRP A 156 0.24 27.39 0.13
C TRP A 156 0.06 26.70 1.48
N GLU A 157 0.40 27.38 2.59
CA GLU A 157 0.25 26.81 3.92
C GLU A 157 -1.22 26.64 4.31
N LEU A 158 -2.10 27.57 3.92
CA LEU A 158 -3.53 27.45 4.22
C LEU A 158 -4.14 26.23 3.52
N SER A 159 -3.90 26.08 2.21
CA SER A 159 -4.45 24.97 1.43
C SER A 159 -3.92 23.63 1.91
N ALA A 160 -2.61 23.50 2.11
CA ALA A 160 -1.99 22.29 2.65
C ALA A 160 -2.49 21.98 4.07
N GLY A 161 -2.62 23.01 4.92
CA GLY A 161 -3.15 22.89 6.27
C GLY A 161 -4.58 22.38 6.32
N ARG A 162 -5.47 22.89 5.44
CA ARG A 162 -6.86 22.40 5.32
C ARG A 162 -6.91 20.95 4.89
N ALA A 163 -6.12 20.57 3.88
CA ALA A 163 -6.03 19.18 3.44
C ALA A 163 -5.54 18.26 4.57
N ALA A 164 -4.48 18.67 5.28
CA ALA A 164 -3.95 17.93 6.42
C ALA A 164 -4.95 17.79 7.58
N SER A 165 -5.78 18.82 7.85
CA SER A 165 -6.84 18.73 8.87
C SER A 165 -7.87 17.65 8.55
N VAL A 166 -8.27 17.51 7.28
CA VAL A 166 -9.21 16.45 6.87
C VAL A 166 -8.54 15.08 6.93
N VAL A 167 -7.29 14.96 6.47
CA VAL A 167 -6.53 13.71 6.59
C VAL A 167 -6.42 13.25 8.04
N ARG A 168 -6.09 14.15 8.98
CA ARG A 168 -6.04 13.80 10.41
C ARG A 168 -7.40 13.35 10.95
N LEU A 169 -8.49 13.95 10.50
CA LEU A 169 -9.84 13.52 10.89
C LEU A 169 -10.12 12.11 10.35
N PHE A 170 -9.75 11.83 9.11
CA PHE A 170 -9.98 10.52 8.48
C PHE A 170 -9.13 9.42 9.15
N GLU A 171 -7.87 9.72 9.46
CA GLU A 171 -6.98 8.83 10.23
C GLU A 171 -7.56 8.54 11.63
N ALA A 172 -8.12 9.55 12.29
CA ALA A 172 -8.78 9.38 13.59
C ALA A 172 -10.10 8.59 13.53
N ASN A 173 -10.62 8.32 12.33
CA ASN A 173 -11.82 7.50 12.09
C ASN A 173 -11.46 6.26 11.24
N ASP A 174 -10.32 5.65 11.55
CA ASP A 174 -9.88 4.33 11.09
C ASP A 174 -9.62 4.18 9.58
N VAL A 175 -9.49 5.29 8.84
CA VAL A 175 -8.94 5.22 7.48
C VAL A 175 -7.43 5.00 7.58
N ASP A 176 -6.95 3.88 7.05
CA ASP A 176 -5.53 3.52 7.17
C ASP A 176 -4.61 4.63 6.61
N ARG A 177 -3.63 5.03 7.43
CA ARG A 177 -2.70 6.12 7.15
C ARG A 177 -1.96 5.96 5.83
N SER A 178 -1.64 4.73 5.39
CA SER A 178 -0.92 4.52 4.13
C SER A 178 -1.75 4.86 2.89
N ARG A 179 -3.07 4.97 3.04
CA ARG A 179 -4.02 5.34 1.97
C ARG A 179 -4.19 6.85 1.84
N LEU A 180 -3.81 7.62 2.86
CA LEU A 180 -4.11 9.04 2.98
C LEU A 180 -2.96 9.91 2.41
N LYS A 181 -3.30 10.89 1.57
CA LYS A 181 -2.36 11.90 1.06
C LYS A 181 -2.99 13.30 1.21
N ALA A 182 -2.20 14.29 1.63
CA ALA A 182 -2.63 15.69 1.71
C ALA A 182 -1.78 16.55 0.77
N THR A 183 -2.43 17.33 -0.09
CA THR A 183 -1.78 18.20 -1.08
C THR A 183 -2.40 19.60 -1.03
N GLY A 184 -1.57 20.65 -0.99
CA GLY A 184 -2.02 22.03 -1.12
C GLY A 184 -1.64 22.60 -2.48
N TYR A 185 -2.61 23.17 -3.20
CA TYR A 185 -2.38 23.80 -4.51
C TYR A 185 -2.50 25.32 -4.50
N ALA A 186 -2.81 25.94 -3.35
CA ALA A 186 -3.11 27.36 -3.28
C ALA A 186 -4.13 27.77 -4.37
N ASP A 187 -3.88 28.87 -5.07
CA ASP A 187 -4.66 29.44 -6.15
C ASP A 187 -4.20 29.00 -7.56
N THR A 188 -3.23 28.08 -7.65
CA THR A 188 -2.59 27.69 -8.92
C THR A 188 -3.44 26.81 -9.82
N ARG A 189 -4.52 26.23 -9.28
CA ARG A 189 -5.47 25.36 -10.01
C ARG A 189 -6.91 25.85 -9.86
N PRO A 190 -7.24 27.05 -10.40
CA PRO A 190 -8.60 27.58 -10.33
C PRO A 190 -9.54 26.77 -11.24
N LYS A 191 -10.76 26.51 -10.77
CA LYS A 191 -11.83 25.88 -11.57
C LYS A 191 -12.49 26.89 -12.50
N VAL A 192 -12.53 28.14 -12.05
CA VAL A 192 -13.08 29.29 -12.78
C VAL A 192 -12.16 30.50 -12.60
N PRO A 193 -12.09 31.46 -13.53
CA PRO A 193 -11.23 32.63 -13.38
C PRO A 193 -11.54 33.41 -12.10
N ASN A 194 -10.54 33.74 -11.29
CA ASN A 194 -10.74 34.52 -10.06
C ASN A 194 -11.13 35.99 -10.34
N ARG A 195 -10.81 36.49 -11.53
CA ARG A 195 -10.98 37.88 -11.97
C ARG A 195 -11.62 37.96 -13.35
N ASP A 196 -12.28 39.07 -13.63
CA ASP A 196 -12.76 39.41 -14.98
C ASP A 196 -11.63 39.88 -15.90
N LEU A 197 -11.98 40.29 -17.14
CA LEU A 197 -11.01 40.73 -18.15
C LEU A 197 -10.29 42.02 -17.73
N GLU A 198 -10.91 42.83 -16.88
CA GLU A 198 -10.38 44.07 -16.32
C GLU A 198 -9.54 43.84 -15.05
N GLY A 199 -9.42 42.58 -14.59
CA GLY A 199 -8.66 42.20 -13.41
C GLY A 199 -9.39 42.43 -12.08
N LYS A 200 -10.68 42.72 -12.09
CA LYS A 200 -11.49 42.87 -10.87
C LYS A 200 -11.91 41.49 -10.34
N PRO A 201 -11.84 41.25 -9.02
CA PRO A 201 -12.25 39.97 -8.43
C PRO A 201 -13.73 39.66 -8.69
N ILE A 202 -14.02 38.40 -9.05
CA ILE A 202 -15.38 37.86 -9.19
C ILE A 202 -15.70 37.05 -7.92
N PRO A 203 -16.50 37.58 -6.97
CA PRO A 203 -16.71 36.95 -5.67
C PRO A 203 -17.23 35.50 -5.74
N GLU A 204 -18.14 35.24 -6.67
CA GLU A 204 -18.76 33.94 -6.90
C GLU A 204 -17.73 32.92 -7.38
N ASN A 205 -16.89 33.30 -8.34
CA ASN A 205 -15.81 32.44 -8.84
C ASN A 205 -14.76 32.16 -7.77
N ARG A 206 -14.41 33.17 -6.98
CA ARG A 206 -13.52 33.00 -5.84
C ARG A 206 -14.10 32.03 -4.81
N ALA A 207 -15.41 32.09 -4.55
CA ALA A 207 -16.07 31.11 -3.68
C ALA A 207 -15.98 29.69 -4.23
N THR A 208 -16.24 29.51 -5.52
CA THR A 208 -16.07 28.21 -6.21
C THR A 208 -14.63 27.70 -6.14
N ASN A 209 -13.63 28.57 -6.23
CA ASN A 209 -12.22 28.17 -6.18
C ASN A 209 -11.76 27.78 -4.77
N ARG A 210 -12.34 28.37 -3.71
CA ARG A 210 -12.07 28.00 -2.31
C ARG A 210 -12.75 26.67 -1.96
N ARG A 211 -12.04 25.57 -2.17
CA ARG A 211 -12.57 24.20 -2.02
C ARG A 211 -11.52 23.24 -1.47
N VAL A 212 -11.99 22.17 -0.85
CA VAL A 212 -11.19 20.96 -0.59
C VAL A 212 -11.76 19.84 -1.43
N VAL A 213 -10.92 19.10 -2.13
CA VAL A 213 -11.33 18.02 -3.02
C VAL A 213 -10.80 16.70 -2.46
N LEU A 214 -11.68 15.73 -2.28
CA LEU A 214 -11.30 14.34 -1.98
C LEU A 214 -11.28 13.59 -3.31
N ARG A 215 -10.13 13.05 -3.65
CA ARG A 215 -9.94 12.16 -4.80
C ARG A 215 -9.78 10.74 -4.30
N LEU A 216 -10.74 9.90 -4.68
CA LEU A 216 -10.87 8.52 -4.24
C LEU A 216 -10.59 7.62 -5.44
N HIS A 217 -9.35 7.16 -5.55
CA HIS A 217 -8.89 6.39 -6.71
C HIS A 217 -8.54 4.96 -6.30
N PRO A 218 -8.90 3.94 -7.10
CA PRO A 218 -8.37 2.61 -6.90
C PRO A 218 -6.84 2.66 -6.93
N MET A 219 -6.20 1.94 -6.00
CA MET A 219 -4.75 1.76 -6.04
C MET A 219 -4.32 1.10 -7.35
N SER A 220 -3.12 1.44 -7.85
CA SER A 220 -2.50 0.66 -8.93
C SER A 220 -2.16 -0.76 -8.45
N LEU A 221 -1.84 -1.68 -9.37
CA LEU A 221 -1.45 -3.05 -8.99
C LEU A 221 -0.25 -3.05 -8.03
N ASP A 222 0.78 -2.26 -8.34
CA ASP A 222 1.97 -2.14 -7.48
C ASP A 222 1.64 -1.55 -6.10
N GLU A 223 0.77 -0.53 -6.05
CA GLU A 223 0.31 0.07 -4.80
C GLU A 223 -0.49 -0.94 -3.96
N ARG A 224 -1.39 -1.73 -4.58
CA ARG A 224 -2.17 -2.78 -3.90
C ARG A 224 -1.26 -3.85 -3.32
N ASP A 225 -0.29 -4.34 -4.10
CA ASP A 225 0.62 -5.38 -3.66
C ASP A 225 1.51 -4.91 -2.51
N ALA A 226 1.96 -3.65 -2.55
CA ALA A 226 2.70 -3.05 -1.45
C ALA A 226 1.82 -2.88 -0.20
N TYR A 227 0.57 -2.43 -0.37
CA TYR A 227 -0.39 -2.25 0.71
C TYR A 227 -0.73 -3.57 1.41
N ILE A 228 -1.11 -4.60 0.66
CA ILE A 228 -1.47 -5.92 1.21
C ILE A 228 -0.30 -6.50 1.99
N ARG A 229 0.92 -6.45 1.44
CA ARG A 229 2.13 -6.92 2.16
C ARG A 229 2.37 -6.15 3.45
N ALA A 230 2.18 -4.83 3.45
CA ALA A 230 2.32 -4.01 4.65
C ALA A 230 1.26 -4.37 5.71
N GLN A 231 0.01 -4.58 5.31
CA GLN A 231 -1.07 -4.99 6.22
C GLN A 231 -0.84 -6.38 6.79
N GLU A 232 -0.43 -7.35 5.98
CA GLU A 232 -0.08 -8.70 6.46
C GLU A 232 1.05 -8.66 7.47
N PHE A 233 2.09 -7.85 7.20
CA PHE A 233 3.20 -7.68 8.14
C PHE A 233 2.74 -7.04 9.45
N LYS A 234 1.93 -5.99 9.38
CA LYS A 234 1.35 -5.33 10.56
C LYS A 234 0.48 -6.31 11.36
N ARG A 235 -0.38 -7.08 10.69
CA ARG A 235 -1.21 -8.11 11.32
C ARG A 235 -0.36 -9.16 12.02
N ARG A 236 0.69 -9.67 11.37
CA ARG A 236 1.64 -10.62 12.00
C ARG A 236 2.34 -10.01 13.22
N GLN A 237 2.71 -8.73 13.17
CA GLN A 237 3.29 -8.05 14.33
C GLN A 237 2.28 -7.91 15.48
N GLU A 238 1.03 -7.58 15.17
CA GLU A 238 -0.04 -7.46 16.16
C GLU A 238 -0.39 -8.82 16.77
N GLU A 239 -0.50 -9.87 15.95
CA GLU A 239 -0.66 -11.26 16.39
C GLU A 239 0.50 -11.68 17.29
N ALA A 240 1.75 -11.41 16.91
CA ALA A 240 2.93 -11.69 17.73
C ALA A 240 2.94 -10.91 19.06
N LYS A 241 2.45 -9.66 19.07
CA LYS A 241 2.29 -8.86 20.30
C LYS A 241 1.13 -9.36 21.18
N ALA A 242 0.03 -9.82 20.59
CA ALA A 242 -1.13 -10.33 21.31
C ALA A 242 -0.84 -11.69 21.96
N VAL A 243 0.02 -12.50 21.35
CA VAL A 243 0.50 -13.78 21.89
C VAL A 243 1.64 -13.59 22.90
N ALA A 244 2.22 -12.39 23.01
CA ALA A 244 3.17 -12.08 24.08
C ALA A 244 2.43 -12.00 25.44
N PRO A 245 2.88 -12.71 26.48
CA PRO A 245 2.16 -12.76 27.75
C PRO A 245 2.11 -11.37 28.39
N GLN A 246 0.90 -10.85 28.61
CA GLN A 246 0.67 -9.67 29.43
C GLN A 246 1.02 -10.06 30.88
N GLY A 247 2.12 -9.49 31.40
CA GLY A 247 2.60 -9.78 32.73
C GLY A 247 1.62 -9.30 33.80
N ASP A 248 0.91 -10.23 34.42
CA ASP A 248 0.63 -10.13 35.85
C ASP A 248 1.97 -10.11 36.58
N GLY A 249 2.18 -9.09 37.42
CA GLY A 249 3.43 -8.77 38.10
C GLY A 249 3.94 -9.79 39.12
N ASN A 250 3.76 -11.09 38.90
CA ASN A 250 4.36 -12.14 39.70
C ASN A 250 4.45 -13.50 38.97
N ALA A 251 4.97 -13.51 37.74
CA ALA A 251 5.45 -14.73 37.10
C ALA A 251 6.95 -14.59 36.84
N ALA A 252 7.73 -15.55 37.31
CA ALA A 252 9.18 -15.60 37.09
C ALA A 252 9.49 -15.35 35.61
N ALA A 253 10.41 -14.42 35.35
CA ALA A 253 10.83 -14.06 34.00
C ALA A 253 11.07 -15.33 33.16
N PRO A 254 10.61 -15.40 31.90
CA PRO A 254 10.88 -16.55 31.06
C PRO A 254 12.40 -16.69 30.93
N VAL A 255 12.94 -17.77 31.48
CA VAL A 255 14.35 -18.19 31.38
C VAL A 255 14.79 -18.01 29.93
N SER A 256 15.79 -17.16 29.68
CA SER A 256 16.20 -16.77 28.33
C SER A 256 16.77 -17.96 27.55
N VAL A 257 16.84 -17.87 26.22
CA VAL A 257 17.39 -18.96 25.39
C VAL A 257 18.85 -19.26 25.76
N GLU A 258 19.60 -18.25 26.18
CA GLU A 258 20.99 -18.36 26.66
C GLU A 258 21.09 -19.18 27.95
N GLU A 259 20.11 -19.07 28.84
CA GLU A 259 20.07 -19.81 30.10
C GLU A 259 19.57 -21.25 29.89
N ARG A 260 18.75 -21.51 28.87
CA ARG A 260 18.29 -22.86 28.47
C ARG A 260 19.31 -23.64 27.64
N LEU A 261 20.09 -22.95 26.81
CA LEU A 261 21.08 -23.52 25.89
C LEU A 261 22.45 -22.86 26.06
N PRO A 262 23.15 -23.05 27.19
CA PRO A 262 24.46 -22.43 27.39
C PRO A 262 25.49 -22.99 26.41
N ILE A 263 26.30 -22.09 25.83
CA ILE A 263 27.48 -22.44 25.04
C ILE A 263 28.65 -22.59 26.02
N GLN A 264 29.08 -23.83 26.22
CA GLN A 264 30.19 -24.16 27.11
C GLN A 264 31.51 -24.25 26.33
N PRO A 265 32.64 -23.84 26.93
CA PRO A 265 33.95 -24.02 26.31
C PRO A 265 34.21 -25.50 26.02
N ALA A 266 34.90 -25.76 24.91
CA ALA A 266 35.23 -27.12 24.49
C ALA A 266 36.05 -27.85 25.57
N PRO A 267 35.78 -29.14 25.84
CA PRO A 267 36.64 -29.98 26.67
C PRO A 267 38.10 -29.95 26.18
N GLN A 268 39.06 -29.99 27.11
CA GLN A 268 40.49 -29.82 26.81
C GLN A 268 41.12 -30.97 26.01
N ALA A 269 40.40 -32.08 25.81
CA ALA A 269 40.89 -33.28 25.12
C ALA A 269 39.84 -33.83 24.13
N LEU A 270 39.49 -33.05 23.11
CA LEU A 270 38.70 -33.52 21.97
C LEU A 270 39.62 -33.90 20.80
N ASN A 271 39.32 -35.02 20.14
CA ASN A 271 39.97 -35.37 18.87
C ASN A 271 39.51 -34.43 17.72
N PRO A 272 40.16 -34.43 16.54
CA PRO A 272 39.80 -33.51 15.45
C PRO A 272 38.35 -33.60 14.98
N ASP A 273 37.78 -34.80 14.92
CA ASP A 273 36.38 -35.03 14.50
C ASP A 273 35.38 -34.52 15.55
N GLU A 274 35.72 -34.68 16.83
CA GLU A 274 34.95 -34.15 17.96
C GLU A 274 35.03 -32.63 18.04
N GLN A 275 36.18 -32.02 17.72
CA GLN A 275 36.32 -30.56 17.63
C GLN A 275 35.44 -29.98 16.53
N GLN A 276 35.38 -30.65 15.37
CA GLN A 276 34.50 -30.26 14.27
C GLN A 276 33.02 -30.39 14.67
N THR A 277 32.66 -31.49 15.32
CA THR A 277 31.29 -31.74 15.78
C THR A 277 30.87 -30.73 16.86
N LYS A 278 31.73 -30.43 17.83
CA LYS A 278 31.51 -29.39 18.84
C LYS A 278 31.29 -28.01 18.21
N SER A 279 32.11 -27.65 17.23
CA SER A 279 32.00 -26.37 16.53
C SER A 279 30.66 -26.23 15.79
N ALA A 280 30.16 -27.33 15.19
CA ALA A 280 28.87 -27.37 14.54
C ALA A 280 27.70 -27.27 15.53
N LEU A 281 27.78 -27.96 16.68
CA LEU A 281 26.80 -27.84 17.76
C LEU A 281 26.75 -26.41 18.32
N ASP A 282 27.89 -25.76 18.50
CA ASP A 282 27.97 -24.38 18.97
C ASP A 282 27.50 -23.36 17.91
N ALA A 283 27.66 -23.67 16.63
CA ALA A 283 27.07 -22.87 15.55
C ALA A 283 25.54 -22.96 15.59
N LEU A 284 24.98 -24.17 15.75
CA LEU A 284 23.54 -24.37 15.91
C LEU A 284 23.01 -23.65 17.15
N LYS A 285 23.68 -23.75 18.30
CA LYS A 285 23.32 -23.01 19.52
C LYS A 285 23.29 -21.50 19.30
N ARG A 286 24.29 -20.94 18.59
CA ARG A 286 24.32 -19.50 18.25
C ARG A 286 23.21 -19.09 17.29
N GLU A 287 22.87 -19.94 16.33
CA GLU A 287 21.74 -19.71 15.44
C GLU A 287 20.42 -19.65 16.22
N ILE A 288 20.21 -20.60 17.14
CA ILE A 288 19.06 -20.63 18.05
C ILE A 288 19.03 -19.40 18.95
N HIS A 289 20.18 -18.97 19.50
CA HIS A 289 20.28 -17.74 20.31
C HIS A 289 19.89 -16.50 19.48
N ALA A 290 20.39 -16.39 18.25
CA ALA A 290 20.12 -15.24 17.38
C ALA A 290 18.65 -15.18 16.92
N ALA A 291 18.03 -16.33 16.71
CA ALA A 291 16.63 -16.43 16.31
C ALA A 291 15.64 -16.28 17.49
N GLY A 292 16.06 -16.61 18.71
CA GLY A 292 15.19 -16.62 19.89
C GLY A 292 14.34 -17.90 19.99
N LEU A 293 13.25 -17.85 20.78
CA LEU A 293 12.33 -18.98 20.89
C LEU A 293 11.58 -19.19 19.56
N PRO A 294 11.41 -20.43 19.08
CA PRO A 294 10.79 -20.71 17.80
C PRO A 294 9.30 -20.33 17.82
N ALA A 295 8.84 -19.60 16.80
CA ALA A 295 7.46 -19.12 16.71
C ALA A 295 6.48 -20.17 16.16
N ASP A 296 6.98 -21.11 15.35
CA ASP A 296 6.19 -22.14 14.69
C ASP A 296 6.95 -23.47 14.62
N ILE A 297 6.21 -24.54 14.28
CA ILE A 297 6.77 -25.90 14.21
C ILE A 297 7.78 -26.08 13.07
N ASN A 298 7.67 -25.33 11.97
CA ASN A 298 8.55 -25.47 10.81
C ASN A 298 9.96 -24.99 11.16
N THR A 299 10.07 -23.86 11.87
CA THR A 299 11.36 -23.34 12.38
C THR A 299 12.04 -24.36 13.31
N LEU A 300 11.25 -25.02 14.17
CA LEU A 300 11.76 -26.07 15.04
C LEU A 300 12.22 -27.31 14.25
N GLU A 301 11.50 -27.69 13.20
CA GLU A 301 11.84 -28.81 12.32
C GLU A 301 13.13 -28.56 11.52
N GLU A 302 13.40 -27.32 11.11
CA GLU A 302 14.67 -26.96 10.47
C GLU A 302 15.86 -27.16 11.41
N TRP A 303 15.74 -26.77 12.68
CA TRP A 303 16.77 -27.00 13.69
C TRP A 303 16.92 -28.48 14.05
N GLN A 304 15.80 -29.20 14.13
CA GLN A 304 15.80 -30.64 14.33
C GLN A 304 16.57 -31.34 13.22
N LEU A 305 16.34 -30.97 11.95
CA LEU A 305 17.05 -31.55 10.81
C LEU A 305 18.56 -31.29 10.88
N LYS A 306 18.97 -30.05 11.21
CA LYS A 306 20.39 -29.70 11.41
C LYS A 306 21.01 -30.51 12.55
N PHE A 307 20.28 -30.71 13.64
CA PHE A 307 20.71 -31.49 14.80
C PHE A 307 20.81 -32.99 14.48
N ASP A 308 19.83 -33.55 13.78
CA ASP A 308 19.78 -34.98 13.40
C ASP A 308 20.97 -35.35 12.50
N ASN A 309 21.39 -34.45 11.60
CA ASN A 309 22.59 -34.63 10.80
C ASN A 309 23.88 -34.74 11.64
N LEU A 310 23.90 -34.19 12.86
CA LEU A 310 25.02 -34.28 13.79
C LEU A 310 24.90 -35.50 14.73
N SER A 311 23.71 -36.06 14.89
CA SER A 311 23.42 -37.15 15.85
C SER A 311 24.26 -38.42 15.61
N SER A 312 24.60 -38.72 14.35
CA SER A 312 25.45 -39.84 13.95
C SER A 312 26.91 -39.73 14.44
N LYS A 313 27.33 -38.53 14.86
CA LYS A 313 28.67 -38.23 15.38
C LYS A 313 28.71 -38.06 16.90
N ARG A 314 27.66 -38.50 17.62
CA ARG A 314 27.59 -38.40 19.07
C ARG A 314 28.69 -39.23 19.74
N THR A 315 29.50 -38.58 20.58
CA THR A 315 30.48 -39.23 21.45
C THR A 315 30.16 -38.94 22.92
N GLU A 316 30.78 -39.70 23.83
CA GLU A 316 30.63 -39.49 25.28
C GLU A 316 31.13 -38.09 25.70
N ALA A 317 32.20 -37.60 25.07
CA ALA A 317 32.75 -36.27 25.31
C ALA A 317 31.79 -35.13 24.96
N LEU A 318 30.85 -35.35 24.04
CA LEU A 318 29.84 -34.38 23.58
C LEU A 318 28.43 -34.68 24.10
N ALA A 319 28.25 -35.73 24.90
CA ALA A 319 26.93 -36.21 25.33
C ALA A 319 26.08 -35.11 25.97
N LYS A 320 26.71 -34.25 26.77
CA LYS A 320 26.06 -33.12 27.43
C LYS A 320 25.50 -32.09 26.44
N ASP A 321 26.22 -31.77 25.37
CA ASP A 321 25.73 -30.82 24.35
C ASP A 321 24.55 -31.40 23.57
N PHE A 322 24.60 -32.70 23.22
CA PHE A 322 23.49 -33.39 22.57
C PHE A 322 22.26 -33.48 23.47
N GLU A 323 22.43 -33.79 24.76
CA GLU A 323 21.32 -33.84 25.73
C GLU A 323 20.67 -32.48 25.91
N GLN A 324 21.45 -31.41 25.98
CA GLN A 324 20.93 -30.04 26.10
C GLN A 324 20.08 -29.63 24.89
N ILE A 325 20.58 -29.86 23.67
CA ILE A 325 19.84 -29.51 22.46
C ILE A 325 18.59 -30.40 22.31
N THR A 326 18.70 -31.69 22.63
CA THR A 326 17.54 -32.61 22.63
C THR A 326 16.47 -32.16 23.63
N ALA A 327 16.86 -31.82 24.85
CA ALA A 327 15.94 -31.34 25.88
C ALA A 327 15.23 -30.05 25.44
N PHE A 328 15.99 -29.10 24.88
CA PHE A 328 15.43 -27.85 24.35
C PHE A 328 14.43 -28.11 23.22
N LEU A 329 14.81 -28.88 22.20
CA LEU A 329 13.95 -29.15 21.04
C LEU A 329 12.67 -29.87 21.46
N ASN A 330 12.74 -30.84 22.39
CA ASN A 330 11.58 -31.54 22.91
C ASN A 330 10.66 -30.63 23.72
N GLN A 331 11.22 -29.76 24.57
CA GLN A 331 10.46 -28.81 25.37
C GLN A 331 9.71 -27.82 24.47
N GLU A 332 10.38 -27.27 23.45
CA GLU A 332 9.75 -26.34 22.52
C GLU A 332 8.74 -27.04 21.60
N ARG A 333 8.97 -28.29 21.20
CA ARG A 333 7.99 -29.11 20.48
C ARG A 333 6.72 -29.29 21.29
N GLN A 334 6.85 -29.61 22.59
CA GLN A 334 5.72 -29.73 23.50
C GLN A 334 4.99 -28.39 23.67
N ARG A 335 5.73 -27.28 23.82
CA ARG A 335 5.14 -25.94 23.91
C ARG A 335 4.31 -25.59 22.67
N LEU A 336 4.83 -25.88 21.48
CA LEU A 336 4.17 -25.58 20.22
C LEU A 336 3.02 -26.55 19.88
N SER A 337 2.97 -27.73 20.52
CA SER A 337 1.93 -28.75 20.29
C SER A 337 0.75 -28.68 21.27
N GLN A 338 0.82 -27.86 22.32
CA GLN A 338 -0.32 -27.67 23.23
C GLN A 338 -1.33 -26.70 22.62
N PRO A 339 -2.64 -27.02 22.62
CA PRO A 339 -3.66 -26.04 22.22
C PRO A 339 -3.62 -24.86 23.20
N ALA A 340 -3.64 -23.64 22.67
CA ALA A 340 -3.73 -22.42 23.48
C ALA A 340 -4.98 -22.52 24.37
N ASN A 341 -4.77 -22.55 25.69
CA ASN A 341 -5.82 -22.47 26.69
C ASN A 341 -6.17 -21.02 26.98
#